data_AF-A0A8T3PJL8-F1
#
_entry.id   AF-A0A8T3PJL8-F1
#
_cell.length_a   1.000
_cell.length_b   1.000
_cell.length_c   1.000
_cell.angle_alpha   90.00
_cell.angle_beta   90.00
_cell.angle_gamma   90.00
#
_symmetry.space_group_name_H-M   'P 1'
#
loop_
_entity.id
_entity.type
_entity.pdbx_description
1 polymer ?
#
loop_
_entity_poly.entity_id
_entity_poly.type
_entity_poly.pdbx_seq_one_letter_code
_entity_poly.pdbx_strand_id
1 'polypeptide(L)' 'MSAFGMRSHKTMHTPLLKMIREGRRLHPAITALEAHREGYTPAFTSAGFIKTEQVVLIEAGELRDCLVDRAAPRNTA' A
#
# COMPACT_ATOMS: atom_id res chain seq x y z
N MET A 1 1.84 -9.31 -10.14
CA MET A 1 2.41 -8.85 -8.84
C MET A 1 2.52 -7.34 -8.90
N SER A 2 2.09 -6.64 -7.85
CA SER A 2 2.19 -5.17 -7.74
C SER A 2 3.36 -4.79 -6.84
N ALA A 3 4.04 -3.67 -7.12
CA ALA A 3 5.15 -3.17 -6.30
C ALA A 3 4.76 -2.94 -4.84
N PHE A 4 3.52 -2.50 -4.59
CA PHE A 4 2.98 -2.21 -3.26
C PHE A 4 2.19 -3.36 -2.65
N GLY A 5 2.16 -4.55 -3.27
CA GLY A 5 1.41 -5.67 -2.72
C GLY A 5 2.06 -6.24 -1.45
N MET A 6 1.27 -6.52 -0.41
CA MET A 6 1.72 -7.16 0.84
C MET A 6 2.49 -8.45 0.58
N ARG A 7 2.04 -9.27 -0.39
CA ARG A 7 2.77 -10.49 -0.79
C ARG A 7 4.15 -10.13 -1.34
N SER A 8 4.24 -9.17 -2.24
CA SER A 8 5.51 -8.72 -2.83
C SER A 8 6.48 -8.16 -1.79
N HIS A 9 5.98 -7.45 -0.78
CA HIS A 9 6.79 -6.99 0.36
C HIS A 9 7.24 -8.17 1.24
N LYS A 10 6.33 -9.09 1.59
CA LYS A 10 6.64 -10.28 2.42
C LYS A 10 7.65 -11.20 1.75
N THR A 11 7.53 -11.43 0.43
CA THR A 11 8.45 -12.27 -0.33
C THR A 11 9.67 -11.52 -0.82
N MET A 12 9.83 -10.23 -0.48
CA MET A 12 10.96 -9.40 -0.91
C MET A 12 11.12 -9.37 -2.44
N HIS A 13 10.00 -9.49 -3.17
CA HIS A 13 9.94 -9.46 -4.64
C HIS A 13 9.19 -8.20 -5.08
N THR A 14 9.83 -7.06 -4.85
CA THR A 14 9.33 -5.71 -5.13
C THR A 14 10.52 -4.81 -5.50
N PRO A 15 10.35 -3.82 -6.40
CA PRO A 15 11.39 -2.83 -6.66
C PRO A 15 11.71 -1.93 -5.45
N LEU A 16 10.90 -1.96 -4.38
CA LEU A 16 11.03 -1.09 -3.20
C LEU A 16 11.99 -1.65 -2.13
N LEU A 17 12.80 -2.67 -2.46
CA LEU A 17 13.67 -3.38 -1.51
C LEU A 17 14.57 -2.48 -0.67
N LYS A 18 15.18 -1.46 -1.28
CA LYS A 18 16.07 -0.53 -0.56
C LYS A 18 15.31 0.35 0.44
N MET A 19 14.05 0.68 0.15
CA MET A 19 13.21 1.41 1.10
C MET A 19 12.87 0.52 2.31
N ILE A 20 12.59 -0.77 2.06
CA ILE A 20 12.24 -1.76 3.09
C ILE A 20 13.45 -2.14 3.97
N ARG A 21 14.61 -2.41 3.37
CA ARG A 21 15.78 -2.97 4.09
C ARG A 21 16.76 -1.93 4.58
N GLU A 22 16.92 -0.85 3.85
CA GLU A 22 17.97 0.15 4.07
C GLU A 22 17.39 1.50 4.52
N GLY A 23 16.07 1.61 4.69
CA GLY A 23 15.40 2.86 5.06
C GLY A 23 15.56 3.96 4.02
N ARG A 24 15.87 3.62 2.76
CA ARG A 24 15.98 4.61 1.68
C ARG A 24 14.63 5.29 1.47
N ARG A 25 14.67 6.59 1.22
CA ARG A 25 13.49 7.42 0.98
C ARG A 25 13.48 7.95 -0.44
N LEU A 26 12.29 8.19 -0.95
CA LEU A 26 12.10 9.04 -2.12
C LEU A 26 12.24 10.52 -1.73
N HIS A 27 12.16 11.41 -2.71
CA HIS A 27 12.17 12.85 -2.44
C HIS A 27 10.98 13.25 -1.55
N PRO A 28 11.16 14.16 -0.56
CA PRO A 28 10.10 14.53 0.39
C PRO A 28 8.82 15.09 -0.23
N ALA A 29 8.89 15.60 -1.47
CA ALA A 29 7.72 16.08 -2.19
C ALA A 29 6.81 14.96 -2.74
N ILE A 30 7.22 13.69 -2.62
CA ILE A 30 6.48 12.55 -3.17
C ILE A 30 5.59 11.96 -2.09
N THR A 31 4.29 12.03 -2.33
CA THR A 31 3.25 11.31 -1.58
C THR A 31 2.39 10.56 -2.60
N ALA A 32 2.09 9.29 -2.32
CA ALA A 32 1.31 8.43 -3.19
C ALA A 32 0.23 7.71 -2.37
N LEU A 33 -1.01 7.81 -2.85
CA LEU A 33 -2.20 7.25 -2.21
C LEU A 33 -2.89 6.32 -3.20
N GLU A 34 -3.42 5.21 -2.70
CA GLU A 34 -4.45 4.45 -3.40
C GLU A 34 -5.81 4.96 -2.94
N ALA A 35 -6.52 5.72 -3.78
CA ALA A 35 -7.80 6.33 -3.44
C ALA A 35 -8.98 5.48 -3.96
N HIS A 36 -9.36 4.45 -3.20
CA HIS A 36 -10.45 3.54 -3.59
C HIS A 36 -11.82 4.24 -3.70
N ARG A 37 -12.05 5.31 -2.94
CA ARG A 37 -13.27 6.12 -3.00
C ARG A 37 -13.47 6.85 -4.33
N GLU A 38 -12.38 7.25 -4.98
CA GLU A 38 -12.41 8.11 -6.16
C GLU A 38 -12.36 7.31 -7.47
N GLY A 39 -12.19 5.99 -7.39
CA GLY A 39 -12.12 5.10 -8.54
C GLY A 39 -13.46 4.51 -8.96
N TYR A 40 -13.56 4.07 -10.22
CA TYR A 40 -14.72 3.35 -10.77
C TYR A 40 -14.83 1.90 -10.30
N THR A 41 -14.07 1.49 -9.28
CA THR A 41 -14.06 0.09 -8.81
C THR A 41 -15.02 -0.09 -7.65
N PRO A 42 -15.63 -1.28 -7.49
CA PRO A 42 -16.47 -1.55 -6.33
C PRO A 42 -15.74 -1.28 -5.02
N ALA A 43 -16.47 -0.76 -4.02
CA ALA A 43 -15.97 -0.52 -2.66
C ALA A 43 -15.69 -1.82 -1.87
N PHE A 44 -15.72 -2.97 -2.54
CA PHE A 44 -15.44 -4.28 -1.97
C PHE A 44 -14.52 -5.10 -2.89
N THR A 45 -13.80 -6.06 -2.32
CA THR A 45 -12.96 -7.01 -3.04
C THR A 45 -13.82 -8.08 -3.71
N SER A 46 -13.27 -8.83 -4.66
CA SER A 46 -14.00 -9.97 -5.29
C SER A 46 -14.42 -11.06 -4.30
N ALA A 47 -13.79 -11.11 -3.11
CA ALA A 47 -14.18 -12.00 -2.01
C ALA A 47 -15.21 -11.39 -1.05
N GLY A 48 -15.74 -10.19 -1.35
CA GLY A 48 -16.82 -9.54 -0.59
C GLY A 48 -16.36 -8.66 0.59
N PHE A 49 -15.06 -8.39 0.75
CA PHE A 49 -14.57 -7.54 1.85
C PHE A 49 -14.62 -6.06 1.49
N ILE A 50 -15.08 -5.21 2.39
CA ILE A 50 -15.05 -3.74 2.20
C ILE A 50 -13.60 -3.26 2.07
N LYS A 51 -13.32 -2.45 1.05
CA LYS A 51 -12.03 -1.77 0.86
C LYS A 51 -11.94 -0.56 1.77
N THR A 52 -10.75 -0.24 2.24
CA THR A 52 -10.50 1.06 2.90
C THR A 52 -10.73 2.18 1.90
N GLU A 53 -11.27 3.32 2.31
CA GLU A 53 -11.49 4.48 1.42
C GLU A 53 -10.21 4.95 0.71
N GLN A 54 -9.08 4.89 1.43
CA GLN A 54 -7.76 5.23 0.93
C GLN A 54 -6.67 4.40 1.63
N VAL A 55 -5.54 4.18 0.95
CA VAL A 55 -4.33 3.58 1.53
C VAL A 55 -3.14 4.49 1.25
N VAL A 56 -2.37 4.83 2.29
CA VAL A 56 -1.18 5.69 2.15
C VAL A 56 0.02 4.84 1.80
N LEU A 57 0.47 4.86 0.54
CA LEU A 57 1.57 4.02 0.08
C LEU A 57 2.92 4.67 0.34
N ILE A 58 3.04 5.95 -0.03
CA ILE A 58 4.22 6.79 0.24
C ILE A 58 3.74 8.08 0.89
N GLU A 59 4.41 8.51 1.96
CA GLU A 59 4.14 9.78 2.64
C GLU A 59 5.45 10.55 2.80
N ALA A 60 5.56 11.73 2.19
CA ALA A 60 6.77 12.56 2.24
C ALA A 60 8.06 11.76 1.93
N GLY A 61 7.99 10.90 0.92
CA GLY A 61 9.04 10.01 0.47
C GLY A 61 9.29 8.76 1.33
N GLU A 62 8.56 8.55 2.42
CA GLU A 62 8.63 7.33 3.24
C GLU A 62 7.65 6.27 2.77
N LEU A 63 8.08 5.01 2.77
CA LEU A 63 7.18 3.87 2.58
C LEU A 63 6.32 3.68 3.84
N ARG A 64 4.99 3.63 3.68
CA ARG A 64 4.04 3.52 4.80
C ARG A 64 3.31 2.18 4.74
N ASP A 65 2.24 2.09 3.96
CA ASP A 65 1.41 0.90 3.86
C ASP A 65 1.68 0.10 2.57
N CYS A 66 1.10 -1.09 2.52
CA CYS A 66 1.05 -1.94 1.35
C CYS A 66 -0.38 -2.44 1.13
N LEU A 67 -0.72 -2.70 -0.14
CA LEU A 67 -2.02 -3.19 -0.55
C LEU A 67 -2.17 -4.65 -0.13
N VAL A 68 -3.30 -4.95 0.49
CA VAL A 68 -3.66 -6.30 0.91
C VAL A 68 -4.87 -6.80 0.11
N ASP A 69 -4.74 -7.97 -0.50
CA ASP A 69 -5.84 -8.63 -1.21
C ASP A 69 -6.96 -9.12 -0.26
N ARG A 70 -6.69 -9.11 1.06
CA ARG A 70 -7.61 -9.51 2.13
C ARG A 70 -7.62 -8.42 3.19
N ALA A 71 -8.76 -8.12 3.78
CA ALA A 71 -8.85 -7.14 4.86
C ALA A 71 -7.88 -7.52 6.00
N ALA A 72 -6.87 -6.70 6.23
CA ALA A 72 -6.08 -6.75 7.45
C ALA A 72 -6.85 -5.94 8.52
N PRO A 73 -6.89 -6.39 9.78
CA PRO A 73 -7.45 -5.57 10.85
C PRO A 73 -6.68 -4.25 10.93
N ARG A 74 -7.41 -3.15 11.05
CA ARG A 74 -6.85 -1.80 11.22
C ARG A 74 -5.96 -1.83 12.46
N ASN A 75 -4.66 -1.58 12.32
CA ASN A 75 -3.80 -1.39 13.47
C ASN A 75 -4.08 0.00 14.04
N THR A 76 -5.01 0.09 14.99
CA THR A 76 -5.18 1.30 15.81
C THR A 76 -4.07 1.29 16.85
N ALA A 77 -3.01 2.06 16.57
CA ALA A 77 -2.10 2.54 17.60
C ALA A 77 -2.81 3.60 18.46
#